data_AF-A0A7X8FXN8-F1
#
_entry.id   AF-A0A7X8FXN8-F1
#
_cell.length_a   1.000
_cell.length_b   1.000
_cell.length_c   1.000
_cell.angle_alpha   90.00
_cell.angle_beta   90.00
_cell.angle_gamma   90.00
#
_symmetry.space_group_name_H-M   'P 1'
#
loop_
_entity.id
_entity.type
_entity.pdbx_description
1 polymer ?
#
loop_
_entity_poly.entity_id
_entity_poly.type
_entity_poly.pdbx_seq_one_letter_code
_entity_poly.pdbx_strand_id
1 'polypeptide(L)'
;MKLSVKISLFVTTLAVIISIALISISYRLSSRAIVREVQNSMLKIAEEGSERINLVIEKNIAVLTELAERARTKTLDWDIQKESLVGDINRLGYLDFAIVNKNG
;
A
#
# COMPACT_ATOMS: atom_id res chain seq x y z
N MET A 1 26.62 47.33 38.97
CA MET A 1 26.90 46.13 38.13
C MET A 1 28.27 46.28 37.49
N LYS A 2 29.12 45.24 37.50
CA LYS A 2 30.43 45.26 36.84
C LYS A 2 30.24 45.23 35.32
N LEU A 3 31.12 45.90 34.57
CA LEU A 3 31.06 46.00 33.10
C LEU A 3 30.96 44.64 32.39
N SER A 4 31.67 43.62 32.93
CA SER A 4 31.63 42.24 32.45
C SER A 4 30.24 41.61 32.47
N VAL A 5 29.43 41.88 33.51
CA VAL A 5 28.04 41.37 33.60
C VAL A 5 27.14 42.00 32.54
N LYS A 6 27.35 43.28 32.24
CA LYS A 6 26.57 44.01 31.23
C LYS A 6 26.87 43.48 29.82
N ILE A 7 28.14 43.23 29.51
CA ILE A 7 28.56 42.67 28.21
C ILE A 7 28.05 41.22 28.05
N SER A 8 28.21 40.39 29.09
CA SER A 8 27.70 39.02 29.08
C SER A 8 26.20 38.96 28.83
N LEU A 9 25.43 39.87 29.43
CA LEU A 9 23.99 39.94 29.24
C LEU A 9 23.61 40.20 27.78
N PHE A 10 24.25 41.18 27.12
CA PHE A 10 24.00 41.47 25.71
C PHE A 10 24.32 40.29 24.79
N VAL A 11 25.45 39.61 25.02
CA VAL A 11 25.87 38.46 24.21
C VAL A 11 24.89 37.30 24.38
N THR A 12 24.47 36.99 25.60
CA THR A 12 23.49 35.94 25.86
C THR A 12 22.13 36.26 25.22
N THR A 13 21.65 37.49 25.34
CA THR A 13 20.41 37.90 24.69
C THR A 13 20.48 37.77 23.18
N LEU A 14 21.60 38.17 22.56
CA LEU A 14 21.80 38.02 21.12
C LEU A 14 21.83 36.56 20.69
N ALA A 15 22.53 35.71 21.44
CA ALA A 15 22.58 34.27 21.19
C ALA A 15 21.19 33.64 21.23
N VAL A 16 20.38 33.99 22.23
CA VAL A 16 18.98 33.52 22.36
C VAL A 16 18.14 33.95 21.15
N ILE A 17 18.26 35.20 20.69
CA ILE A 17 17.52 35.70 19.53
C ILE A 17 17.86 34.88 18.28
N ILE A 18 19.14 34.61 18.04
CA ILE A 18 19.60 33.81 16.90
C ILE A 18 19.07 32.37 17.00
N SER A 19 19.15 31.76 18.19
CA SER A 19 18.61 30.41 18.41
C SER A 19 17.11 30.34 18.14
N ILE A 20 16.32 31.30 18.61
CA ILE A 20 14.87 31.33 18.38
C ILE A 20 14.56 31.48 16.89
N ALA A 21 15.29 32.32 16.17
CA ALA A 21 15.12 32.49 14.72
C ALA A 21 15.39 31.18 13.98
N LEU A 22 16.51 30.50 14.31
CA LEU A 22 16.87 29.22 13.70
C LEU A 22 15.83 28.14 14.00
N ILE A 23 15.41 28.00 15.26
CA ILE A 23 14.37 27.03 15.66
C ILE A 23 13.08 27.27 14.86
N SER A 24 12.67 28.53 14.71
CA SER A 24 11.45 28.88 13.99
C SER A 24 11.52 28.51 12.51
N ILE A 25 12.66 28.75 11.85
CA ILE A 25 12.88 28.39 10.46
C ILE A 25 12.92 26.87 10.29
N SER A 26 13.73 26.19 11.11
CA SER A 26 13.86 24.74 11.09
C SER A 26 12.52 24.04 11.31
N TYR A 27 11.74 24.47 12.31
CA TYR A 27 10.44 23.90 12.58
C TYR A 27 9.49 24.00 11.38
N ARG A 28 9.41 25.17 10.74
CA ARG A 28 8.56 25.37 9.58
C ARG A 28 9.01 24.57 8.36
N LEU A 29 10.32 24.43 8.15
CA LEU A 29 10.87 23.66 7.04
C LEU A 29 10.65 22.16 7.26
N SER A 30 11.00 21.65 8.44
CA SER A 30 10.85 20.24 8.80
C SER A 30 9.39 19.81 8.77
N SER A 31 8.47 20.62 9.31
CA SER A 31 7.04 20.32 9.29
C SER A 31 6.52 20.15 7.86
N ARG A 32 6.88 21.07 6.94
CA ARG A 32 6.47 20.97 5.53
C ARG A 32 7.09 19.76 4.84
N ALA A 33 8.37 19.49 5.09
CA ALA A 33 9.08 18.36 4.51
C ALA A 33 8.45 17.02 4.95
N ILE A 34 8.16 16.87 6.25
CA ILE A 34 7.53 15.67 6.81
C ILE A 34 6.12 15.49 6.23
N VAL A 35 5.29 16.54 6.21
CA VAL A 35 3.93 16.44 5.66
C VAL A 35 3.96 16.04 4.18
N ARG A 36 4.86 16.63 3.38
CA ARG A 36 5.01 16.27 1.97
C ARG A 36 5.48 14.83 1.78
N GLU A 37 6.44 14.39 2.59
CA GLU A 37 6.94 13.02 2.53
C GLU A 37 5.85 12.01 2.87
N VAL A 38 5.06 12.28 3.91
CA VAL A 38 3.92 11.44 4.29
C VAL A 38 2.87 11.42 3.16
N GLN A 39 2.55 12.55 2.55
CA GLN A 39 1.61 12.60 1.43
C GLN A 39 2.10 11.77 0.23
N ASN A 40 3.37 11.91 -0.14
CA ASN A 40 3.97 11.13 -1.24
C ASN A 40 3.98 9.64 -0.91
N SER A 41 4.33 9.28 0.33
CA SER A 41 4.32 7.89 0.80
C SER A 41 2.91 7.30 0.77
N MET A 42 1.89 8.05 1.19
CA MET A 42 0.49 7.62 1.12
C MET A 42 0.03 7.36 -0.32
N LEU A 43 0.38 8.24 -1.27
CA LEU A 43 0.06 8.03 -2.68
C LEU A 43 0.74 6.78 -3.22
N LYS A 44 2.03 6.59 -2.90
CA LYS A 44 2.78 5.40 -3.30
C LYS A 44 2.18 4.11 -2.73
N ILE A 45 1.77 4.12 -1.45
CA ILE A 45 1.11 2.96 -0.83
C ILE A 45 -0.24 2.67 -1.51
N ALA A 46 -0.99 3.70 -1.90
CA ALA A 46 -2.25 3.52 -2.63
C ALA A 46 -2.01 2.90 -4.02
N GLU A 47 -0.98 3.34 -4.73
CA GLU A 47 -0.57 2.80 -6.03
C GLU A 47 -0.10 1.35 -5.89
N GLU A 48 0.82 1.06 -4.98
CA GLU A 48 1.30 -0.30 -4.68
C GLU A 48 0.15 -1.22 -4.22
N GLY A 49 -0.79 -0.70 -3.44
CA GLY A 49 -1.99 -1.42 -3.01
C GLY A 49 -2.88 -1.80 -4.19
N SER A 50 -3.12 -0.86 -5.10
CA SER A 50 -3.87 -1.09 -6.34
C SER A 50 -3.18 -2.12 -7.23
N GLU A 51 -1.87 -1.98 -7.45
CA GLU A 51 -1.07 -2.92 -8.25
C GLU A 51 -1.09 -4.32 -7.64
N ARG A 52 -0.95 -4.42 -6.31
CA ARG A 52 -1.02 -5.71 -5.61
C ARG A 52 -2.38 -6.37 -5.75
N ILE A 53 -3.47 -5.62 -5.66
CA ILE A 53 -4.82 -6.15 -5.91
C ILE A 53 -4.93 -6.64 -7.35
N ASN A 54 -4.46 -5.85 -8.32
CA ASN A 54 -4.48 -6.23 -9.73
C ASN A 54 -3.72 -7.53 -9.99
N LEU A 55 -2.50 -7.67 -9.45
CA LEU A 55 -1.71 -8.89 -9.58
C LEU A 55 -2.40 -10.12 -8.98
N VAL A 56 -3.10 -9.97 -7.85
CA VAL A 56 -3.88 -11.06 -7.24
C VAL A 56 -5.06 -11.44 -8.13
N ILE A 57 -5.77 -10.46 -8.67
CA ILE A 57 -6.89 -10.69 -9.60
C ILE A 57 -6.41 -11.39 -10.87
N GLU A 58 -5.35 -10.88 -11.51
CA GLU A 58 -4.77 -11.46 -12.73
C GLU A 58 -4.30 -12.89 -12.51
N LYS A 59 -3.63 -13.16 -11.38
CA LYS A 59 -3.25 -14.52 -11.00
C LYS A 59 -4.48 -15.43 -10.89
N ASN A 60 -5.53 -14.98 -10.22
CA ASN A 60 -6.74 -15.77 -10.04
C ASN A 60 -7.45 -16.01 -11.38
N ILE A 61 -7.54 -14.99 -12.24
CA ILE A 61 -8.08 -15.13 -13.60
C ILE A 61 -7.27 -16.16 -14.39
N ALA A 62 -5.93 -16.07 -14.39
CA ALA A 62 -5.08 -17.00 -15.12
C ALA A 62 -5.28 -18.45 -14.67
N VAL A 63 -5.41 -18.69 -13.36
CA VAL A 63 -5.72 -20.02 -12.80
C VAL A 63 -7.10 -20.49 -13.26
N LEU A 64 -8.14 -19.66 -13.14
CA LEU A 64 -9.50 -20.02 -13.58
C LEU A 64 -9.57 -20.27 -15.09
N THR A 65 -8.82 -19.51 -15.90
CA THR A 65 -8.69 -19.74 -17.35
C THR A 65 -8.03 -21.09 -17.63
N GLU A 66 -6.96 -21.46 -16.92
CA GLU A 66 -6.36 -22.79 -17.06
C GLU A 66 -7.36 -23.89 -16.73
N LEU A 67 -8.07 -23.78 -15.60
CA LEU A 67 -9.09 -24.74 -15.20
C LEU A 67 -10.21 -24.87 -16.24
N ALA A 68 -10.69 -23.74 -16.79
CA ALA A 68 -11.72 -23.70 -17.81
C ALA A 68 -11.25 -24.32 -19.13
N GLU A 69 -9.96 -24.19 -19.46
CA GLU A 69 -9.39 -24.68 -20.71
C GLU A 69 -9.07 -26.19 -20.70
N ARG A 70 -9.11 -26.85 -19.53
CA ARG A 70 -8.88 -28.29 -19.41
C ARG A 70 -9.90 -29.09 -20.22
N ALA A 71 -9.43 -30.15 -20.87
CA ALA A 71 -10.27 -31.02 -21.70
C ALA A 71 -11.52 -31.55 -20.97
N ARG A 72 -11.38 -31.93 -19.69
CA ARG A 72 -12.50 -32.37 -18.83
C ARG A 72 -13.50 -31.26 -18.55
N THR A 73 -13.05 -30.02 -18.34
CA THR A 73 -13.92 -28.86 -18.08
C THR A 73 -14.64 -28.39 -19.35
N LYS A 74 -13.96 -28.45 -20.51
CA LYS A 74 -14.54 -28.07 -21.81
C LYS A 74 -15.67 -28.98 -22.30
N THR A 75 -15.83 -30.17 -21.72
CA THR A 75 -16.92 -31.09 -22.08
C THR A 75 -18.30 -30.48 -21.85
N LEU A 76 -18.43 -29.55 -20.89
CA LEU A 76 -19.70 -29.03 -20.37
C LEU A 76 -20.62 -30.12 -19.79
N ASP A 77 -20.06 -31.29 -19.52
CA ASP A 77 -20.73 -32.35 -18.76
C ASP A 77 -20.54 -32.09 -17.27
N TRP A 78 -21.64 -31.90 -16.55
CA TRP A 78 -21.62 -31.53 -15.14
C TRP A 78 -20.93 -32.58 -14.26
N ASP A 79 -21.14 -33.87 -14.51
CA ASP A 79 -20.57 -34.92 -13.66
C ASP A 79 -19.05 -34.98 -13.84
N ILE A 80 -18.57 -34.85 -15.07
CA ILE A 80 -17.13 -34.78 -15.40
C ILE A 80 -16.49 -33.51 -14.82
N GLN A 81 -17.17 -32.37 -14.94
CA GLN A 81 -16.69 -31.08 -14.43
C GLN A 81 -16.58 -31.09 -12.90
N LYS A 82 -17.64 -31.55 -12.23
CA LYS A 82 -17.70 -31.62 -10.77
C LYS A 82 -16.59 -32.52 -10.22
N GLU A 83 -16.43 -33.72 -10.77
CA GLU A 83 -15.36 -34.64 -10.37
C GLU A 83 -13.98 -33.99 -10.58
N SER A 84 -13.77 -33.30 -11.70
CA SER A 84 -12.48 -32.70 -12.02
C SER A 84 -12.15 -31.44 -11.21
N LEU A 85 -13.13 -30.73 -10.63
CA LEU A 85 -12.95 -29.42 -9.99
C LEU A 85 -13.08 -29.45 -8.46
N VAL A 86 -13.77 -30.43 -7.87
CA VAL A 86 -13.95 -30.53 -6.41
C VAL A 86 -12.61 -30.56 -5.66
N GLY A 87 -11.62 -31.29 -6.17
CA GLY A 87 -10.29 -31.34 -5.57
C GLY A 87 -9.52 -30.01 -5.68
N ASP A 88 -9.83 -29.20 -6.69
CA ASP A 88 -9.15 -27.94 -6.95
C ASP A 88 -9.59 -26.81 -6.02
N ILE A 89 -10.82 -26.84 -5.48
CA ILE A 89 -11.33 -25.85 -4.52
C ILE A 89 -10.38 -25.78 -3.30
N ASN A 90 -10.17 -26.91 -2.63
CA ASN A 90 -9.30 -27.00 -1.46
C ASN A 90 -7.82 -26.78 -1.82
N ARG A 91 -7.37 -27.33 -2.95
CA ARG A 91 -5.96 -27.24 -3.37
C ARG A 91 -5.53 -25.82 -3.70
N LEU A 92 -6.42 -25.04 -4.30
CA LEU A 92 -6.14 -23.67 -4.74
C LEU A 92 -6.57 -22.62 -3.70
N GLY A 93 -7.26 -23.04 -2.64
CA GLY A 93 -7.69 -22.16 -1.55
C GLY A 93 -8.87 -21.26 -1.93
N TYR A 94 -9.68 -21.66 -2.90
CA TYR A 94 -10.92 -20.96 -3.21
C TYR A 94 -12.01 -21.33 -2.21
N LEU A 95 -12.95 -20.42 -1.99
CA LEU A 95 -14.11 -20.68 -1.13
C LEU A 95 -15.06 -21.68 -1.77
N ASP A 96 -15.35 -21.50 -3.06
CA ASP A 96 -16.18 -22.38 -3.86
C ASP A 96 -15.98 -22.08 -5.35
N PHE A 97 -16.50 -22.97 -6.21
CA PHE A 97 -16.61 -22.74 -7.64
C PHE A 97 -18.06 -22.78 -8.09
N ALA A 98 -18.44 -21.81 -8.92
CA ALA A 98 -19.71 -21.83 -9.63
C ALA A 98 -19.44 -22.07 -11.13
N ILE A 99 -20.22 -22.97 -11.71
CA ILE A 99 -20.24 -23.21 -13.16
C ILE A 99 -21.61 -22.75 -13.64
N VAL A 100 -21.62 -21.90 -14.66
CA VAL A 100 -22.85 -21.35 -15.24
C VAL A 100 -22.88 -21.73 -16.71
N ASN A 101 -24.04 -22.18 -17.18
CA ASN A 101 -24.24 -22.48 -18.59
C ASN A 101 -24.68 -21.21 -19.34
N LYS A 102 -24.83 -21.26 -20.66
CA LYS A 102 -25.17 -20.06 -21.47
C LYS A 102 -26.57 -19.50 -21.19
N ASN A 103 -27.43 -20.24 -20.50
CA ASN A 103 -28.81 -19.88 -20.21
C ASN A 103 -28.98 -19.31 -18.80
N GLY A 104 -27.88 -19.12 -18.06
CA GLY A 104 -27.90 -18.77 -16.63
C GLY A 104 -28.14 -19.99 -15.76
#